data_AF-M0F1E9-F1
#
_entry.id   AF-M0F1E9-F1
#
_cell.length_a   1.000
_cell.length_b   1.000
_cell.length_c   1.000
_cell.angle_alpha   90.00
_cell.angle_beta   90.00
_cell.angle_gamma   90.00
#
_symmetry.space_group_name_H-M   'P 1'
#
loop_
_entity.id
_entity.type
_entity.pdbx_description
1 polymer ?
#
loop_
_entity_poly.entity_id
_entity_poly.type
_entity_poly.pdbx_seq_one_letter_code
_entity_poly.pdbx_strand_id
1 'polypeptide(L)'
;MDVSSRKGSRIAESLEEAGVIRREDTVYEGHNTYYLEPAPRDLDFSLLMAGDMLSPFIGEEEVDAQADAFSQWMMNLAYEEH
;
A
#
# COMPACT_ATOMS: atom_id res chain seq x y z
N MET A 1 -16.47 2.67 -11.26
CA MET A 1 -15.76 1.43 -11.65
C MET A 1 -16.75 0.52 -12.34
N ASP A 2 -16.43 0.01 -13.53
CA ASP A 2 -17.35 -0.78 -14.35
C ASP A 2 -17.29 -2.28 -13.94
N VAL A 3 -17.66 -2.55 -12.68
CA VAL A 3 -17.57 -3.88 -12.07
C VAL A 3 -18.93 -4.23 -11.49
N SER A 4 -19.55 -5.30 -12.00
CA SER A 4 -20.81 -5.81 -11.47
C SER A 4 -20.63 -6.41 -10.08
N SER A 5 -21.70 -6.43 -9.25
CA SER A 5 -21.66 -6.98 -7.89
C SER A 5 -21.11 -8.40 -7.83
N ARG A 6 -21.47 -9.26 -8.79
CA ARG A 6 -20.95 -10.63 -8.89
C ARG A 6 -19.43 -10.64 -9.14
N LYS A 7 -18.93 -9.77 -10.03
CA LYS A 7 -17.51 -9.68 -10.32
C LYS A 7 -16.75 -9.07 -9.14
N GLY A 8 -17.31 -8.06 -8.49
CA GLY A 8 -16.75 -7.46 -7.28
C GLY A 8 -16.64 -8.47 -6.13
N SER A 9 -17.69 -9.26 -5.90
CA SER A 9 -17.69 -10.32 -4.87
C SER A 9 -16.61 -11.37 -5.12
N ARG A 10 -16.42 -11.83 -6.37
CA ARG A 10 -15.33 -12.76 -6.73
C ARG A 10 -13.94 -12.16 -6.51
N ILE A 11 -13.76 -10.87 -6.81
CA ILE A 11 -12.48 -10.19 -6.56
C ILE A 11 -12.22 -10.12 -5.04
N ALA A 12 -13.22 -9.71 -4.25
CA ALA A 12 -13.08 -9.62 -2.81
C ALA A 12 -12.79 -10.99 -2.16
N GLU A 13 -13.44 -12.06 -2.64
CA GLU A 13 -13.18 -13.44 -2.21
C GLU A 13 -11.73 -13.84 -2.51
N SER A 14 -11.24 -13.67 -3.74
CA SER A 14 -9.86 -14.01 -4.09
C SER A 14 -8.82 -13.19 -3.30
N LEU A 15 -9.12 -11.93 -2.97
CA LEU A 15 -8.24 -11.09 -2.15
C LEU A 15 -8.23 -11.51 -0.68
N GLU A 16 -9.38 -11.95 -0.14
CA GLU A 16 -9.48 -12.49 1.21
C GLU A 16 -8.73 -13.83 1.31
N GLU A 17 -8.91 -14.73 0.33
CA GLU A 17 -8.19 -16.00 0.24
C GLU A 17 -6.66 -15.80 0.13
N ALA A 18 -6.22 -14.76 -0.58
CA ALA A 18 -4.81 -14.38 -0.66
C ALA A 18 -4.29 -13.69 0.61
N GLY A 19 -5.13 -13.44 1.61
CA GLY A 19 -4.75 -12.83 2.88
C GLY A 19 -4.36 -11.36 2.78
N VAL A 20 -4.78 -10.65 1.71
CA VAL A 20 -4.44 -9.22 1.52
C VAL A 20 -5.54 -8.28 1.99
N ILE A 21 -6.77 -8.78 2.14
CA ILE A 21 -7.89 -8.04 2.75
C ILE A 21 -8.59 -8.92 3.80
N ARG A 22 -9.38 -8.28 4.68
CA ARG A 22 -10.42 -8.91 5.48
C ARG A 22 -11.79 -8.39 5.01
N ARG A 23 -12.81 -9.23 5.14
CA ARG A 23 -14.20 -8.84 4.89
C ARG A 23 -15.00 -8.95 6.18
N GLU A 24 -15.78 -7.93 6.46
CA GLU A 24 -16.74 -7.94 7.57
C GLU A 24 -18.15 -7.74 7.04
N ASP A 25 -19.08 -8.59 7.44
CA ASP A 25 -20.50 -8.45 7.07
C ASP A 25 -21.04 -7.11 7.57
N THR A 26 -21.71 -6.36 6.70
CA THR A 26 -22.30 -5.07 7.04
C THR A 26 -23.55 -4.79 6.21
N VAL A 27 -24.24 -3.70 6.52
CA VAL A 27 -25.42 -3.24 5.79
C VAL A 27 -25.15 -1.83 5.27
N TYR A 28 -25.27 -1.67 3.96
CA TYR A 28 -25.16 -0.37 3.29
C TYR A 28 -26.44 -0.10 2.52
N GLU A 29 -27.10 1.04 2.81
CA GLU A 29 -28.37 1.44 2.19
C GLU A 29 -29.46 0.34 2.23
N GLY A 30 -29.50 -0.46 3.31
CA GLY A 30 -30.48 -1.54 3.47
C GLY A 30 -30.15 -2.82 2.70
N HIS A 31 -28.99 -2.88 2.04
CA HIS A 31 -28.46 -4.06 1.39
C HIS A 31 -27.32 -4.69 2.20
N ASN A 32 -27.40 -6.00 2.42
CA ASN A 32 -26.29 -6.75 3.00
C ASN A 32 -25.11 -6.72 2.04
N THR A 33 -23.93 -6.37 2.56
CA THR A 33 -22.69 -6.23 1.81
C THR A 33 -21.51 -6.52 2.73
N TYR A 34 -20.30 -6.33 2.22
CA TYR A 34 -19.06 -6.48 2.98
C TYR A 34 -18.35 -5.14 3.10
N TYR A 35 -17.87 -4.83 4.30
CA TYR A 35 -16.82 -3.84 4.50
C TYR A 35 -15.48 -4.51 4.23
N LEU A 36 -14.68 -3.90 3.34
CA LEU A 36 -13.36 -4.43 2.97
C LEU A 36 -12.29 -3.57 3.63
N GLU A 37 -11.42 -4.21 4.40
CA GLU A 37 -10.27 -3.55 5.01
C GLU A 37 -8.98 -4.30 4.63
N PRO A 38 -7.82 -3.63 4.57
CA PRO A 38 -6.56 -4.33 4.43
C PRO A 38 -6.38 -5.38 5.54
N ALA A 39 -5.93 -6.57 5.15
CA ALA A 39 -5.47 -7.54 6.14
C ALA A 39 -4.29 -6.93 6.91
N PRO A 40 -4.11 -7.28 8.19
CA PRO A 40 -2.92 -6.86 8.92
C PRO A 40 -1.75 -7.47 8.17
N ARG A 41 -0.96 -6.63 7.49
CA ARG A 41 0.30 -7.06 6.92
C ARG A 41 1.36 -6.80 7.97
N ASP A 42 2.27 -7.75 8.11
CA ASP A 42 3.58 -7.40 8.64
C ASP A 42 4.12 -6.26 7.79
N LEU A 43 4.37 -5.13 8.43
CA LEU A 43 4.99 -3.99 7.79
C LEU A 43 6.42 -4.40 7.45
N ASP A 44 6.65 -4.68 6.17
CA ASP A 44 7.99 -4.86 5.67
C ASP A 44 8.63 -3.48 5.55
N PHE A 45 9.28 -3.05 6.64
CA PHE A 45 9.96 -1.76 6.71
C PHE A 45 11.11 -1.67 5.70
N SER A 46 11.58 -2.78 5.12
CA SER A 46 12.56 -2.73 4.04
C SER A 46 12.02 -2.01 2.80
N LEU A 47 10.70 -1.99 2.59
CA LEU A 47 10.07 -1.23 1.52
C LEU A 47 10.21 0.29 1.67
N LEU A 48 10.56 0.75 2.87
CA LEU A 48 10.83 2.17 3.17
C LEU A 48 12.33 2.49 3.03
N MET A 49 13.15 1.50 2.71
CA MET A 49 14.61 1.59 2.66
C MET A 49 15.11 1.36 1.22
N ALA A 50 16.30 1.87 0.94
CA ALA A 50 17.18 1.33 -0.10
C ALA A 50 18.59 1.25 0.49
N GLY A 51 19.27 0.11 0.30
CA GLY A 51 20.48 -0.17 1.09
C GLY A 51 20.21 -0.04 2.60
N ASP A 52 21.08 0.68 3.30
CA ASP A 52 20.94 1.00 4.73
C ASP A 52 20.25 2.37 4.97
N MET A 53 19.70 3.01 3.93
CA MET A 53 19.11 4.34 3.99
C MET A 53 17.57 4.34 3.93
N LEU A 54 16.93 5.06 4.86
CA LEU A 54 15.49 5.37 4.78
C LEU A 54 15.19 6.30 3.61
N SER A 55 14.05 6.09 2.96
CA SER A 55 13.52 7.00 1.96
C SER A 55 13.30 8.40 2.55
N PRO A 56 13.67 9.47 1.83
CA PRO A 56 13.51 10.84 2.32
C PRO A 56 12.05 11.30 2.36
N PHE A 57 11.11 10.51 1.81
CA PHE A 57 9.69 10.86 1.79
C PHE A 57 8.90 10.31 2.98
N ILE A 58 9.56 9.59 3.91
CA ILE A 58 8.89 9.06 5.09
C ILE A 58 8.51 10.22 6.03
N GLY A 59 7.22 10.38 6.26
CA GLY A 59 6.68 11.40 7.16
C GLY A 59 6.49 12.79 6.53
N GLU A 60 6.77 12.93 5.23
CA GLU A 60 6.50 14.18 4.51
C GLU A 60 5.00 14.32 4.20
N GLU A 61 4.42 15.46 4.57
CA GLU A 61 3.00 15.75 4.31
C GLU A 61 2.75 16.08 2.82
N GLU A 62 3.76 16.59 2.12
CA GLU A 62 3.71 16.91 0.70
C GLU A 62 4.95 16.37 -0.02
N VAL A 63 4.75 15.40 -0.91
CA VAL A 63 5.86 14.75 -1.65
C VAL A 63 6.23 15.57 -2.87
N ASP A 64 7.46 16.11 -2.89
CA ASP A 64 8.05 16.75 -4.06
C ASP A 64 9.10 15.84 -4.72
N ALA A 65 8.81 15.40 -5.94
CA ALA A 65 9.73 14.57 -6.73
C ALA A 65 11.00 15.32 -7.19
N GLN A 66 11.01 16.65 -7.13
CA GLN A 66 12.16 17.49 -7.46
C GLN A 66 12.95 17.92 -6.23
N ALA A 67 12.59 17.43 -5.04
CA ALA A 67 13.26 17.78 -3.81
C ALA A 67 14.76 17.43 -3.86
N ASP A 68 15.59 18.37 -3.40
CA ASP A 68 17.04 18.18 -3.29
C ASP A 68 17.39 16.96 -2.43
N ALA A 69 16.59 16.68 -1.38
CA ALA A 69 16.78 15.54 -0.49
C ALA A 69 16.71 14.19 -1.24
N PHE A 70 15.81 14.05 -2.21
CA PHE A 70 15.72 12.85 -3.04
C PHE A 70 16.94 12.69 -3.94
N SER A 71 17.39 13.78 -4.57
CA SER A 71 18.59 13.78 -5.39
C SER A 71 19.84 13.40 -4.57
N GLN A 72 20.00 13.95 -3.36
CA GLN A 72 21.10 13.61 -2.46
C GLN A 72 21.05 12.15 -1.99
N TRP A 73 19.85 11.66 -1.65
CA TRP A 73 19.65 10.26 -1.27
C TRP A 73 20.06 9.29 -2.39
N MET A 74 19.65 9.56 -3.63
CA MET A 74 20.06 8.77 -4.81
C MET A 74 21.58 8.79 -5.03
N MET A 75 22.23 9.94 -4.84
CA MET A 75 23.68 10.04 -4.96
C MET A 75 24.38 9.20 -3.89
N ASN A 76 23.93 9.24 -2.64
CA ASN A 76 24.53 8.46 -1.55
C ASN A 76 24.42 6.94 -1.80
N LEU A 77 23.26 6.47 -2.24
CA LEU A 77 23.06 5.06 -2.61
C LEU A 77 24.05 4.59 -3.70
N ALA A 78 24.26 5.44 -4.71
CA ALA A 78 25.18 5.11 -5.80
C ALA A 78 26.65 5.03 -5.35
N TYR A 79 27.02 5.69 -4.25
CA TYR A 79 28.37 5.63 -3.68
C TYR A 79 28.54 4.52 -2.64
N GLU A 80 27.48 4.05 -1.97
CA GLU A 80 27.54 2.92 -1.02
C GLU A 80 27.79 1.57 -1.71
N GLU A 81 27.47 1.43 -2.99
CA GLU A 81 27.73 0.21 -3.78
C GLU A 81 29.20 0.06 -4.27
N HIS A 82 30.15 0.84 -3.73
CA HIS A 82 31.59 0.81 -4.09
C HIS A 82 32.55 0.63 -2.92
#